data_AF-A0A1G3LAR3-F1
#
_entry.id   AF-A0A1G3LAR3-F1
#
_cell.length_a   1.000
_cell.length_b   1.000
_cell.length_c   1.000
_cell.angle_alpha   90.00
_cell.angle_beta   90.00
_cell.angle_gamma   90.00
#
_symmetry.space_group_name_H-M   'P 1'
#
loop_
_entity.id
_entity.type
_entity.pdbx_description
1 polymer ?
#
loop_
_entity_poly.entity_id
_entity_poly.type
_entity_poly.pdbx_seq_one_letter_code
_entity_poly.pdbx_strand_id
1 'polypeptide(L)'
;MDFEIICKYLKLFGLDYEASLNDIKKSYRILAKKNHPDRFIDEEQKKKQQKIMAQITEAYKTLLTNHNILNQEKTKELFKKNIKNNINNDYTIYKKGLEYYNTYFDTFFKLFSKRTLINPQEKKDCLIKAKSFFEKLLQEFPDSVWISDSKDKLIKIEKAIKSLD
;
A
#
# COMPACT_ATOMS: atom_id res chain seq x y z
N MET A 1 24.90 -8.90 -3.13
CA MET A 1 24.41 -8.43 -1.81
C MET A 1 23.32 -7.43 -2.12
N ASP A 2 22.08 -7.88 -1.98
CA ASP A 2 20.99 -7.44 -2.85
C ASP A 2 20.10 -6.40 -2.16
N PHE A 3 20.75 -5.36 -1.62
CA PHE A 3 20.06 -4.28 -0.91
C PHE A 3 18.99 -3.59 -1.76
N GLU A 4 19.16 -3.53 -3.09
CA GLU A 4 18.16 -2.99 -4.00
C GLU A 4 16.89 -3.85 -4.06
N ILE A 5 17.04 -5.18 -4.10
CA ILE A 5 15.91 -6.13 -4.08
C ILE A 5 15.17 -6.04 -2.75
N ILE A 6 15.91 -5.93 -1.64
CA ILE A 6 15.34 -5.74 -0.29
C ILE A 6 14.53 -4.43 -0.23
N CYS A 7 15.08 -3.32 -0.71
CA CYS A 7 14.37 -2.04 -0.75
C CYS A 7 13.10 -2.11 -1.61
N LYS A 8 13.16 -2.80 -2.75
CA LYS A 8 12.00 -3.03 -3.62
C LYS A 8 10.90 -3.83 -2.91
N TYR A 9 11.25 -4.88 -2.18
CA TYR A 9 10.27 -5.71 -1.48
C TYR A 9 9.70 -5.06 -0.22
N LEU A 10 10.49 -4.28 0.53
CA LEU A 10 9.96 -3.46 1.63
C LEU A 10 8.89 -2.50 1.11
N LYS A 11 9.13 -1.85 -0.03
CA LYS A 11 8.12 -1.00 -0.69
C LYS A 11 6.88 -1.77 -1.12
N LEU A 12 7.03 -2.96 -1.71
CA LEU A 12 5.91 -3.84 -2.06
C LEU A 12 5.05 -4.17 -0.82
N PHE A 13 5.67 -4.27 0.36
CA PHE A 13 4.98 -4.57 1.61
C PHE A 13 4.48 -3.31 2.32
N GLY A 14 4.78 -2.15 1.77
CA GLY A 14 4.50 -0.86 2.35
C GLY A 14 5.17 -0.59 3.69
N LEU A 15 6.40 -1.08 3.82
CA LEU A 15 7.21 -1.03 5.02
C LEU A 15 8.41 -0.11 4.84
N ASP A 16 8.87 0.46 5.95
CA ASP A 16 10.11 1.25 6.00
C ASP A 16 11.33 0.34 6.24
N TYR A 17 12.54 0.87 6.05
CA TYR A 17 13.79 0.16 6.34
C TYR A 17 13.93 -0.24 7.81
N GLU A 18 13.20 0.42 8.71
CA GLU A 18 13.15 0.12 10.15
C GLU A 18 12.08 -0.93 10.51
N ALA A 19 11.41 -1.51 9.51
CA ALA A 19 10.33 -2.46 9.76
C ALA A 19 10.82 -3.71 10.50
N SER A 20 10.11 -4.07 11.56
CA SER A 20 10.40 -5.27 12.32
C SER A 20 9.98 -6.52 11.55
N LEU A 21 10.52 -7.67 11.97
CA LEU A 21 10.10 -8.98 11.45
C LEU A 21 8.60 -9.23 11.67
N ASN A 22 8.01 -8.67 12.73
CA ASN A 22 6.57 -8.72 12.96
C ASN A 22 5.78 -7.87 11.95
N ASP A 23 6.29 -6.70 11.56
CA ASP A 23 5.66 -5.86 10.54
C ASP A 23 5.65 -6.52 9.17
N ILE A 24 6.76 -7.18 8.80
CA ILE A 24 6.87 -7.99 7.57
C ILE A 24 5.84 -9.11 7.57
N LYS A 25 5.75 -9.89 8.66
CA LYS A 25 4.76 -10.97 8.80
C LYS A 25 3.32 -10.45 8.76
N LYS A 26 3.05 -9.33 9.41
CA LYS A 26 1.71 -8.72 9.44
C LYS A 26 1.31 -8.22 8.06
N SER A 27 2.19 -7.50 7.37
CA SER A 27 1.93 -7.02 6.01
C SER A 27 1.73 -8.18 5.04
N TYR A 28 2.56 -9.22 5.11
CA TYR A 28 2.38 -10.46 4.33
C TYR A 28 0.98 -11.05 4.49
N ARG A 29 0.52 -11.26 5.72
CA ARG A 29 -0.81 -11.83 6.00
C ARG A 29 -1.94 -11.00 5.39
N ILE A 30 -1.82 -9.67 5.46
CA ILE A 30 -2.80 -8.74 4.89
C ILE A 30 -2.79 -8.86 3.36
N LEU A 31 -1.62 -8.80 2.73
CA LEU A 31 -1.46 -8.88 1.28
C LEU A 31 -1.90 -10.22 0.72
N ALA A 32 -1.53 -11.32 1.38
CA ALA A 32 -1.93 -12.68 1.01
C ALA A 32 -3.45 -12.84 1.10
N LYS A 33 -4.06 -12.42 2.22
CA LYS A 33 -5.52 -12.45 2.37
C LYS A 33 -6.20 -11.60 1.30
N LYS A 34 -5.62 -10.46 0.92
CA LYS A 34 -6.21 -9.59 -0.10
C LYS A 34 -6.13 -10.19 -1.50
N ASN A 35 -4.99 -10.76 -1.87
CA ASN A 35 -4.70 -11.20 -3.23
C ASN A 35 -4.83 -12.72 -3.42
N HIS A 36 -5.40 -13.46 -2.46
CA HIS A 36 -5.60 -14.89 -2.61
C HIS A 36 -6.52 -15.19 -3.82
N PRO A 37 -6.12 -16.06 -4.76
CA PRO A 37 -6.89 -16.32 -5.98
C PRO A 37 -8.32 -16.80 -5.69
N ASP A 38 -8.53 -17.58 -4.62
CA ASP A 38 -9.87 -18.06 -4.21
C ASP A 38 -10.89 -16.94 -3.92
N ARG A 39 -10.44 -15.69 -3.72
CA ARG A 39 -11.35 -14.56 -3.53
C ARG A 39 -11.97 -14.05 -4.83
N PHE A 40 -11.46 -14.49 -5.97
CA PHE A 40 -11.87 -14.02 -7.28
C PHE A 40 -12.60 -15.13 -8.00
N ILE A 41 -13.76 -14.82 -8.56
CA ILE A 41 -14.60 -15.79 -9.28
C ILE A 41 -14.16 -15.88 -10.74
N ASP A 42 -13.82 -14.73 -11.33
CA ASP A 42 -13.37 -14.60 -12.71
C ASP A 42 -11.99 -15.24 -12.94
N GLU A 43 -11.88 -16.06 -13.99
CA GLU A 43 -10.67 -16.83 -14.30
C GLU A 43 -9.49 -15.96 -14.74
N GLU A 44 -9.72 -14.83 -15.42
CA GLU A 44 -8.65 -13.92 -15.81
C GLU A 44 -8.08 -13.20 -14.57
N GLN A 45 -8.96 -12.74 -13.68
CA GLN A 45 -8.58 -12.14 -12.40
C GLN A 45 -7.86 -13.14 -11.50
N LYS A 46 -8.32 -14.40 -11.42
CA LYS A 46 -7.61 -15.45 -10.67
C LYS A 46 -6.18 -15.62 -11.16
N LYS A 47 -5.96 -15.71 -12.48
CA LYS A 47 -4.62 -15.83 -13.07
C LYS A 47 -3.73 -14.62 -12.74
N LYS A 48 -4.27 -13.41 -12.80
CA LYS A 48 -3.55 -12.19 -12.39
C LYS A 48 -3.17 -12.26 -10.91
N GLN A 49 -4.11 -12.67 -10.05
CA GLN A 49 -3.89 -12.73 -8.62
C GLN A 49 -2.94 -13.85 -8.20
N GLN A 50 -2.91 -14.95 -8.94
CA GLN A 50 -1.91 -16.00 -8.76
C GLN A 50 -0.49 -15.48 -9.00
N LYS A 51 -0.28 -14.65 -10.03
CA LYS A 51 1.03 -14.00 -10.29
C LYS A 51 1.41 -13.03 -9.18
N ILE A 52 0.46 -12.22 -8.71
CA ILE A 52 0.67 -11.26 -7.62
C ILE A 52 1.00 -12.00 -6.32
N MET A 53 0.28 -13.08 -6.01
CA MET A 53 0.53 -13.91 -4.83
C MET A 53 1.91 -14.57 -4.87
N ALA A 54 2.37 -15.01 -6.05
CA ALA A 54 3.73 -15.52 -6.22
C ALA A 54 4.78 -14.45 -5.91
N GLN A 55 4.61 -13.23 -6.42
CA GLN A 55 5.50 -12.09 -6.13
C GLN A 55 5.53 -11.73 -4.63
N ILE A 56 4.36 -11.70 -3.97
CA ILE A 56 4.26 -11.44 -2.53
C ILE A 56 5.00 -12.53 -1.73
N THR A 57 4.87 -13.79 -2.14
CA THR A 57 5.51 -14.93 -1.47
C THR A 57 7.03 -14.90 -1.63
N GLU A 58 7.52 -14.59 -2.82
CA GLU A 58 8.95 -14.43 -3.11
C GLU A 58 9.56 -13.28 -2.31
N ALA A 59 8.90 -12.12 -2.31
CA ALA A 59 9.29 -10.96 -1.53
C ALA A 59 9.36 -11.28 -0.03
N TYR A 60 8.36 -11.97 0.51
CA TYR A 60 8.34 -12.38 1.91
C TYR A 60 9.53 -13.28 2.28
N LYS A 61 9.81 -14.32 1.47
CA LYS A 61 10.95 -15.22 1.68
C LYS A 61 12.28 -14.47 1.66
N THR A 62 12.42 -13.55 0.72
CA THR A 62 13.64 -12.74 0.58
C THR A 62 13.84 -11.83 1.78
N LEU A 63 12.78 -11.14 2.24
CA LEU A 63 12.84 -10.26 3.40
C LEU A 63 13.14 -11.03 4.70
N LEU A 64 12.56 -12.22 4.89
CA LEU A 64 12.86 -13.06 6.06
C LEU A 64 14.32 -13.52 6.08
N THR A 65 14.82 -13.99 4.93
CA THR A 65 16.20 -14.48 4.79
C THR A 65 17.21 -13.36 5.09
N ASN A 66 16.89 -12.14 4.68
CA ASN A 66 17.77 -10.98 4.80
C ASN A 66 17.41 -10.04 5.97
N HIS A 67 16.58 -10.48 6.93
CA HIS A 67 16.07 -9.56 7.97
C HIS A 67 17.18 -8.95 8.84
N ASN A 68 18.27 -9.69 9.04
CA ASN A 68 19.44 -9.25 9.82
C ASN A 68 20.15 -8.02 9.23
N ILE A 69 19.99 -7.77 7.92
CA ILE A 69 20.67 -6.68 7.23
C ILE A 69 19.75 -5.49 6.92
N LEU A 70 18.46 -5.55 7.29
CA LEU A 70 17.49 -4.48 7.06
C LEU A 70 17.86 -3.18 7.78
N ASN A 71 18.34 -3.28 9.01
CA ASN A 71 18.66 -2.14 9.87
C ASN A 71 20.10 -1.61 9.69
N GLN A 72 20.82 -2.08 8.66
CA GLN A 72 22.17 -1.59 8.39
C GLN A 72 22.13 -0.19 7.77
N GLU A 73 23.13 0.64 8.08
CA GLU A 73 23.24 2.01 7.56
C GLU A 73 23.22 2.06 6.03
N LYS A 74 23.84 1.05 5.38
CA LYS A 74 23.84 0.91 3.92
C LYS A 74 22.43 0.74 3.33
N THR A 75 21.57 -0.02 4.01
CA THR A 75 20.15 -0.20 3.62
C THR A 75 19.39 1.11 3.78
N LYS A 76 19.62 1.83 4.89
CA LYS A 76 19.03 3.15 5.15
C LYS A 76 19.42 4.18 4.09
N GLU A 77 20.69 4.25 3.71
CA GLU A 77 21.18 5.16 2.67
C GLU A 77 20.57 4.85 1.30
N LEU A 78 20.53 3.57 0.91
CA LEU A 78 19.92 3.11 -0.33
C LEU A 78 18.42 3.39 -0.37
N PHE A 79 17.70 3.18 0.74
CA PHE A 79 16.28 3.46 0.85
C PHE A 79 15.99 4.96 0.73
N LYS A 80 16.76 5.81 1.42
CA LYS A 80 16.63 7.29 1.34
C LYS A 80 16.96 7.82 -0.06
N LYS A 81 18.01 7.31 -0.70
CA LYS A 81 18.37 7.65 -2.09
C LYS A 81 17.26 7.23 -3.05
N ASN A 82 16.67 6.05 -2.84
CA ASN A 82 15.53 5.59 -3.60
C ASN A 82 14.25 6.40 -3.37
N ILE A 83 13.98 6.92 -2.17
CA ILE A 83 12.82 7.79 -1.93
C ILE A 83 12.97 9.13 -2.65
N LYS A 84 14.15 9.76 -2.57
CA LYS A 84 14.41 11.03 -3.26
C LYS A 84 14.29 10.90 -4.78
N ASN A 85 14.69 9.76 -5.34
CA ASN A 85 14.68 9.54 -6.80
C ASN A 85 13.38 8.92 -7.33
N ASN A 86 12.46 8.45 -6.48
CA ASN A 86 11.32 7.61 -6.88
C ASN A 86 9.99 8.10 -6.27
N ILE A 87 9.70 9.39 -6.49
CA ILE A 87 8.47 10.06 -6.05
C ILE A 87 7.23 9.61 -6.88
N ASN A 88 7.45 8.88 -7.98
CA ASN A 88 6.42 8.47 -8.96
C ASN A 88 6.41 6.95 -9.23
N ASN A 89 6.40 6.10 -8.20
CA ASN A 89 6.01 4.70 -8.38
C ASN A 89 4.59 4.45 -7.87
N ASP A 90 4.00 3.36 -8.36
CA ASP A 90 2.66 2.89 -8.04
C ASP A 90 2.39 2.85 -6.52
N TYR A 91 3.33 2.32 -5.74
CA TYR A 91 3.20 2.27 -4.29
C TYR A 91 3.17 3.65 -3.63
N THR A 92 4.01 4.60 -4.05
CA THR A 92 4.01 5.97 -3.51
C THR A 92 2.67 6.67 -3.75
N ILE A 93 2.08 6.48 -4.94
CA ILE A 93 0.77 7.04 -5.30
C ILE A 93 -0.33 6.37 -4.45
N TYR A 94 -0.31 5.04 -4.38
CA TYR A 94 -1.23 4.27 -3.56
C TYR A 94 -1.18 4.66 -2.08
N LYS A 95 0.02 4.78 -1.51
CA LYS A 95 0.26 5.16 -0.11
C LYS A 95 -0.31 6.54 0.20
N LYS A 96 -0.08 7.53 -0.67
CA LYS A 96 -0.68 8.87 -0.53
C LYS A 96 -2.20 8.80 -0.54
N GLY A 97 -2.80 8.04 -1.45
CA GLY A 97 -4.24 7.81 -1.46
C GLY A 97 -4.76 7.17 -0.17
N LEU A 98 -4.01 6.19 0.36
CA LEU A 98 -4.31 5.55 1.65
C LEU A 98 -4.23 6.50 2.83
N GLU A 99 -3.27 7.42 2.89
CA GLU A 99 -3.13 8.40 3.97
C GLU A 99 -4.38 9.28 4.08
N TYR A 100 -4.85 9.82 2.96
CA TYR A 100 -6.11 10.58 2.90
C TYR A 100 -7.35 9.70 3.16
N TYR A 101 -7.39 8.49 2.59
CA TYR A 101 -8.49 7.55 2.81
C TYR A 101 -8.64 7.18 4.29
N ASN A 102 -7.53 6.86 4.96
CA ASN A 102 -7.53 6.48 6.38
C ASN A 102 -7.83 7.67 7.29
N THR A 103 -7.50 8.90 6.87
CA THR A 103 -7.88 10.12 7.59
C THR A 103 -9.41 10.26 7.68
N TYR A 104 -10.15 9.84 6.64
CA TYR A 104 -11.62 9.88 6.63
C TYR A 104 -12.27 8.64 7.24
N PHE A 105 -11.88 7.44 6.78
CA PHE A 105 -12.56 6.20 7.17
C PHE A 105 -12.10 5.65 8.53
N ASP A 106 -11.05 6.24 9.12
CA ASP A 106 -10.56 6.00 10.47
C ASP A 106 -10.44 4.51 10.86
N THR A 107 -10.10 3.66 9.89
CA THR A 107 -10.06 2.20 10.03
C THR A 107 -8.75 1.66 10.63
N PHE A 108 -7.79 2.52 10.99
CA PHE A 108 -6.50 2.08 11.54
C PHE A 108 -5.83 3.05 12.54
N PHE A 109 -6.09 4.36 12.45
CA PHE A 109 -5.31 5.40 13.16
C PHE A 109 -5.94 5.97 14.44
N LYS A 110 -7.12 5.47 14.88
CA LYS A 110 -7.66 5.77 16.23
C LYS A 110 -6.70 5.41 17.38
N LEU A 111 -5.76 4.48 17.16
CA LEU A 111 -4.80 4.08 18.18
C LEU A 111 -3.57 5.01 18.28
N PHE A 112 -3.28 5.82 17.26
CA PHE A 112 -2.00 6.54 17.19
C PHE A 112 -2.10 8.05 17.00
N SER A 113 -3.28 8.62 16.72
CA SER A 113 -3.39 10.08 16.56
C SER A 113 -4.40 10.71 17.53
N LYS A 114 -3.92 11.63 18.38
CA LYS A 114 -4.73 12.56 19.19
C LYS A 114 -5.30 13.70 18.32
N ARG A 115 -5.79 13.43 17.11
CA ARG A 115 -6.37 14.48 16.24
C ARG A 115 -7.88 14.46 16.32
N THR A 116 -8.39 15.53 16.91
CA THR A 116 -9.79 15.85 17.16
C THR A 116 -10.49 16.37 15.89
N LEU A 117 -11.74 15.94 15.69
CA LEU A 117 -12.84 16.61 14.95
C LEU A 117 -12.46 17.35 13.65
N ILE A 118 -12.48 16.63 12.53
CA ILE A 118 -12.42 17.20 11.18
C ILE A 118 -13.81 17.80 10.84
N ASN A 119 -13.86 19.08 10.45
CA ASN A 119 -15.07 19.74 9.93
C ASN A 119 -15.61 18.98 8.68
N PRO A 120 -16.94 18.86 8.46
CA PRO A 120 -17.51 18.26 7.25
C PRO A 120 -16.82 18.64 5.93
N GLN A 121 -16.41 19.90 5.76
CA GLN A 121 -15.73 20.36 4.54
C GLN A 121 -14.34 19.70 4.37
N GLU A 122 -13.54 19.70 5.42
CA GLU A 122 -12.19 19.09 5.41
C GLU A 122 -12.28 17.56 5.23
N LYS A 123 -13.36 16.93 5.70
CA LYS A 123 -13.63 15.50 5.45
C LYS A 123 -13.86 15.22 3.96
N LYS A 124 -14.66 16.07 3.30
CA LYS A 124 -14.92 15.97 1.86
C LYS A 124 -13.63 16.20 1.05
N ASP A 125 -12.80 17.16 1.45
CA ASP A 125 -11.52 17.42 0.81
C ASP A 125 -10.55 16.23 0.92
N CYS A 126 -10.53 15.54 2.06
CA CYS A 126 -9.72 14.32 2.22
C CYS A 126 -10.20 13.20 1.28
N LEU A 127 -11.51 13.03 1.12
CA LEU A 127 -12.06 12.06 0.18
C LEU A 127 -11.73 12.39 -1.27
N ILE A 128 -11.80 13.66 -1.66
CA ILE A 128 -11.44 14.11 -3.01
C ILE A 128 -9.96 13.85 -3.29
N LYS A 129 -9.08 14.15 -2.33
CA LYS A 129 -7.64 13.86 -2.45
C LYS A 129 -7.37 12.36 -2.51
N ALA A 130 -8.02 11.56 -1.67
CA ALA A 130 -7.90 10.10 -1.72
C ALA A 130 -8.32 9.55 -3.10
N LYS A 131 -9.45 10.04 -3.62
CA LYS A 131 -9.97 9.69 -4.95
C LYS A 131 -8.95 9.98 -6.05
N SER A 132 -8.40 11.20 -6.08
CA SER A 132 -7.46 11.58 -7.14
C SER A 132 -6.19 10.73 -7.16
N PHE A 133 -5.66 10.33 -6.00
CA PHE A 133 -4.51 9.42 -5.95
C PHE A 133 -4.84 8.01 -6.45
N PHE A 134 -6.00 7.47 -6.08
CA PHE A 134 -6.39 6.15 -6.58
C PHE A 134 -6.72 6.16 -8.08
N GLU A 135 -7.37 7.20 -8.59
CA GLU A 135 -7.58 7.37 -10.04
C GLU A 135 -6.26 7.51 -10.79
N LYS A 136 -5.33 8.31 -10.27
CA LYS A 136 -3.99 8.45 -10.82
C LYS A 136 -3.26 7.11 -10.90
N LEU A 137 -3.38 6.28 -9.86
CA LEU A 137 -2.80 4.93 -9.84
C LEU A 137 -3.40 4.04 -10.94
N LEU A 138 -4.71 4.11 -11.14
CA LEU A 138 -5.41 3.36 -12.19
C LEU A 138 -4.99 3.78 -13.59
N GLN A 139 -4.68 5.06 -13.80
CA GLN A 139 -4.25 5.60 -15.09
C GLN A 139 -2.77 5.31 -15.38
N GLU A 140 -1.88 5.54 -14.41
CA GLU A 140 -0.43 5.45 -14.62
C GLU A 140 0.11 4.03 -14.43
N PHE A 141 -0.56 3.18 -13.64
CA PHE A 141 -0.08 1.85 -13.27
C PHE A 141 -1.20 0.79 -13.30
N PRO A 142 -1.84 0.54 -14.45
CA PRO A 142 -2.99 -0.37 -14.55
C PRO A 142 -2.69 -1.82 -14.17
N ASP A 143 -1.42 -2.23 -14.22
CA ASP A 143 -0.95 -3.57 -13.82
C ASP A 143 -0.46 -3.63 -12.36
N SER A 144 -0.60 -2.55 -11.59
CA SER A 144 -0.15 -2.53 -10.20
C SER A 144 -0.96 -3.50 -9.32
N VAL A 145 -0.26 -4.13 -8.38
CA VAL A 145 -0.85 -5.02 -7.35
C VAL A 145 -1.91 -4.31 -6.50
N TRP A 146 -1.89 -2.98 -6.50
CA TRP A 146 -2.77 -2.13 -5.70
C TRP A 146 -4.09 -1.78 -6.40
N ILE A 147 -4.25 -2.07 -7.68
CA ILE A 147 -5.40 -1.65 -8.50
C ILE A 147 -6.73 -2.18 -7.97
N SER A 148 -6.79 -3.47 -7.62
CA SER A 148 -8.01 -4.07 -7.08
C SER A 148 -8.44 -3.38 -5.79
N ASP A 149 -7.49 -3.17 -4.88
CA ASP A 149 -7.74 -2.56 -3.58
C ASP A 149 -8.07 -1.05 -3.68
N SER A 150 -7.52 -0.36 -4.68
CA SER A 150 -7.87 1.02 -5.03
C SER A 150 -9.26 1.15 -5.64
N LYS A 151 -9.68 0.24 -6.53
CA LYS A 151 -11.05 0.21 -7.07
C LYS A 151 -12.08 0.03 -5.96
N ASP A 152 -11.84 -0.92 -5.04
CA ASP A 152 -12.72 -1.13 -3.89
C ASP A 152 -12.85 0.12 -3.01
N LYS A 153 -11.76 0.88 -2.84
CA LYS A 153 -11.76 2.13 -2.08
C LYS A 153 -12.47 3.25 -2.82
N LEU A 154 -12.28 3.37 -4.13
CA LEU A 154 -12.97 4.36 -4.95
C LEU A 154 -14.49 4.21 -4.82
N ILE A 155 -15.02 2.97 -4.90
CA ILE A 155 -16.45 2.71 -4.70
C ILE A 155 -16.93 3.20 -3.32
N LYS A 156 -16.13 3.00 -2.27
CA LYS A 156 -16.46 3.47 -0.91
C LYS A 156 -16.40 4.99 -0.79
N ILE A 157 -15.36 5.61 -1.38
CA ILE A 157 -15.21 7.06 -1.41
C ILE A 157 -16.40 7.70 -2.12
N GLU A 158 -16.82 7.19 -3.28
CA GLU A 158 -17.93 7.75 -4.04
C GLU A 158 -19.26 7.68 -3.29
N LYS A 159 -19.52 6.57 -2.60
CA LYS A 159 -20.69 6.46 -1.71
C LYS A 159 -20.62 7.47 -0.56
N ALA A 160 -19.43 7.65 0.03
CA ALA A 160 -19.23 8.60 1.12
C ALA A 160 -19.39 10.06 0.67
N ILE A 161 -18.86 10.44 -0.50
CA ILE A 161 -19.04 11.78 -1.08
C ILE A 161 -20.52 12.07 -1.32
N LYS A 162 -21.26 11.14 -1.92
CA LYS A 162 -22.72 11.28 -2.16
C LYS A 162 -23.55 11.44 -0.89
N SER A 163 -23.07 10.95 0.26
CA SER A 163 -23.76 11.09 1.54
C SER A 163 -23.46 12.42 2.27
N LEU A 164 -22.48 13.18 1.77
CA LEU A 164 -22.08 14.48 2.30
C LEU A 164 -22.63 15.66 1.47
N ASP A 165 -23.25 15.36 0.32
CA ASP A 165 -24.01 16.29 -0.52
C ASP A 165 -25.49 16.27 -0.10
#